data_AF-A0A950U0U4-F1
#
_entry.id   AF-A0A950U0U4-F1
#
_cell.length_a   1.000
_cell.length_b   1.000
_cell.length_c   1.000
_cell.angle_alpha   90.00
_cell.angle_beta   90.00
_cell.angle_gamma   90.00
#
_symmetry.space_group_name_H-M   'P 1'
#
loop_
_entity.id
_entity.type
_entity.pdbx_description
1 polymer ?
#
loop_
_entity_poly.entity_id
_entity_poly.type
_entity_poly.pdbx_seq_one_letter_code
_entity_poly.pdbx_strand_id
1 'polypeptide(L)'
;LDPARREAALVALAVAQHAVVGLDQLRKRGFTARAIQQRAGCCRLHRIYRGVYSLVPRELLTRNGHYMAAVLACGPAPSSPTTQRPNCMACGSTPG
;
A
#
# COMPACT_ATOMS: atom_id res chain seq x y z
N LEU A 1 -3.79 -21.67 -7.80
CA LEU A 1 -4.60 -20.45 -8.02
C LEU A 1 -4.15 -19.84 -9.33
N ASP A 2 -5.05 -19.87 -10.31
CA ASP A 2 -4.80 -19.37 -11.66
C ASP A 2 -4.27 -17.92 -11.64
N PRO A 3 -3.21 -17.60 -12.39
CA PRO A 3 -2.64 -16.25 -12.41
C PRO A 3 -3.67 -15.19 -12.84
N ALA A 4 -4.58 -15.50 -13.76
CA ALA A 4 -5.60 -14.56 -14.22
C ALA A 4 -6.62 -14.23 -13.10
N ARG A 5 -6.98 -15.22 -12.28
CA ARG A 5 -7.91 -15.02 -11.15
C ARG A 5 -7.31 -14.11 -10.07
N ARG A 6 -5.99 -14.17 -9.87
CA ARG A 6 -5.27 -13.27 -8.96
C ARG A 6 -5.22 -11.85 -9.51
N GLU A 7 -4.99 -11.66 -10.82
CA GLU A 7 -5.07 -10.34 -11.47
C GLU A 7 -6.45 -9.72 -11.28
N ALA A 8 -7.52 -10.48 -11.54
CA ALA A 8 -8.90 -9.99 -11.41
C ALA A 8 -9.19 -9.52 -9.98
N ALA A 9 -8.76 -10.28 -8.96
CA ALA A 9 -8.91 -9.90 -7.56
C ALA A 9 -8.08 -8.65 -7.18
N LEU A 10 -6.93 -8.45 -7.80
CA LEU A 10 -6.09 -7.27 -7.62
C LEU A 10 -6.74 -6.03 -8.25
N VAL A 11 -7.25 -6.15 -9.48
CA VAL A 11 -7.97 -5.06 -10.17
C VAL A 11 -9.25 -4.71 -9.42
N ALA A 12 -10.04 -5.69 -8.98
CA ALA A 12 -11.25 -5.45 -8.20
C ALA A 12 -10.95 -4.70 -6.90
N LEU A 13 -9.86 -5.03 -6.20
CA LEU A 13 -9.45 -4.27 -5.02
C LEU A 13 -9.05 -2.85 -5.37
N ALA A 14 -8.24 -2.69 -6.41
CA ALA A 14 -7.77 -1.40 -6.85
C ALA A 14 -8.96 -0.49 -7.17
N VAL A 15 -9.97 -0.99 -7.89
CA VAL A 15 -11.21 -0.25 -8.17
C VAL A 15 -11.91 0.17 -6.88
N ALA A 16 -12.02 -0.72 -5.89
CA ALA A 16 -12.65 -0.41 -4.61
C ALA A 16 -11.84 0.57 -3.73
N GLN A 17 -10.51 0.60 -3.85
CA GLN A 17 -9.61 1.41 -3.02
C GLN A 17 -8.91 2.53 -3.80
N HIS A 18 -9.54 3.03 -4.85
CA HIS A 18 -9.05 4.18 -5.64
C HIS A 18 -7.65 3.98 -6.24
N ALA A 19 -7.43 2.81 -6.83
CA ALA A 19 -6.20 2.33 -7.43
C ALA A 19 -5.01 2.12 -6.48
N VAL A 20 -5.23 2.14 -5.16
CA VAL A 20 -4.19 1.90 -4.15
C VAL A 20 -4.32 0.52 -3.52
N VAL A 21 -3.19 -0.13 -3.30
CA VAL A 21 -3.09 -1.45 -2.67
C VAL A 21 -1.93 -1.54 -1.69
N GLY A 22 -2.19 -2.09 -0.51
CA GLY A 22 -1.18 -2.35 0.51
C GLY A 22 -0.48 -3.70 0.30
N LEU A 23 0.78 -3.80 0.70
CA LEU A 23 1.56 -5.05 0.67
C LEU A 23 0.89 -6.14 1.53
N ASP A 24 0.28 -5.75 2.65
CA ASP A 24 -0.45 -6.66 3.53
C ASP A 24 -1.69 -7.27 2.85
N GLN A 25 -2.43 -6.46 2.08
CA GLN A 25 -3.60 -6.90 1.31
C GLN A 25 -3.19 -7.83 0.16
N LEU A 26 -2.09 -7.51 -0.52
CA LEU A 26 -1.52 -8.38 -1.55
C LEU A 26 -1.11 -9.73 -0.95
N ARG A 27 -0.45 -9.74 0.21
CA ARG A 27 -0.08 -10.98 0.93
C ARG A 27 -1.30 -11.79 1.35
N LYS A 28 -2.35 -11.15 1.89
CA LYS A 28 -3.61 -11.81 2.26
C LYS A 28 -4.30 -12.50 1.08
N ARG A 29 -4.11 -11.99 -0.15
CA ARG A 29 -4.62 -12.62 -1.39
C ARG A 29 -3.67 -13.65 -2.01
N GLY A 30 -2.56 -13.96 -1.34
CA GLY A 30 -1.60 -14.97 -1.78
C GLY A 30 -0.57 -14.46 -2.78
N PHE A 31 -0.36 -13.14 -2.89
CA PHE A 31 0.80 -12.60 -3.59
C PHE A 31 2.04 -12.66 -2.69
N THR A 32 3.11 -13.26 -3.19
CA THR A 32 4.41 -13.28 -2.51
C THR A 32 5.15 -11.97 -2.73
N ALA A 33 6.07 -11.62 -1.82
CA ALA A 33 6.89 -10.41 -1.96
C ALA A 33 7.64 -10.36 -3.30
N ARG A 34 8.12 -11.52 -3.79
CA ARG A 34 8.77 -11.65 -5.11
C ARG A 34 7.81 -11.33 -6.25
N ALA A 35 6.57 -11.82 -6.20
CA ALA A 35 5.56 -11.51 -7.22
C ALA A 35 5.21 -10.01 -7.23
N ILE A 36 5.18 -9.37 -6.06
CA ILE A 36 4.96 -7.92 -5.93
C ILE A 36 6.14 -7.13 -6.51
N GLN A 37 7.37 -7.51 -6.17
CA GLN A 37 8.58 -6.88 -6.71
C GLN A 37 8.67 -7.01 -8.22
N GLN A 38 8.37 -8.18 -8.77
CA GLN A 38 8.34 -8.41 -10.22
C GLN A 38 7.33 -7.47 -10.91
N ARG A 39 6.14 -7.29 -10.32
CA ARG A 39 5.10 -6.37 -10.83
C ARG A 39 5.50 -4.90 -10.71
N ALA A 40 6.18 -4.53 -9.63
CA ALA A 40 6.74 -3.19 -9.47
C ALA A 40 7.83 -2.92 -10.50
N GLY A 41 8.67 -3.92 -10.83
CA GLY A 41 9.69 -3.83 -11.87
C GLY A 41 9.13 -3.74 -13.29
N CYS A 42 7.99 -4.37 -13.56
CA CYS A 42 7.30 -4.29 -14.86
C CYS A 42 6.43 -3.03 -15.03
N CYS A 43 6.61 -1.98 -14.22
CA CYS A 43 5.81 -0.74 -14.24
C CYS A 43 4.29 -0.94 -14.06
N ARG A 44 3.85 -2.08 -13.51
CA ARG A 44 2.42 -2.34 -13.23
C ARG A 44 1.99 -1.91 -11.82
N LEU A 45 2.95 -1.68 -10.93
CA LEU A 45 2.71 -1.18 -9.57
C LEU A 45 3.68 -0.04 -9.27
N HIS A 46 3.14 1.17 -9.18
CA HIS A 46 3.86 2.37 -8.79
C HIS A 46 3.96 2.44 -7.27
N ARG A 47 5.18 2.41 -6.73
CA ARG A 47 5.39 2.53 -5.29
C ARG A 47 5.15 3.97 -4.85
N ILE A 48 4.17 4.18 -3.96
CA ILE A 48 3.88 5.50 -3.38
C ILE A 48 4.56 5.64 -2.02
N TYR A 49 4.40 4.63 -1.14
CA TYR A 49 5.04 4.56 0.18
C TYR A 49 5.70 3.20 0.42
N ARG A 50 6.45 3.05 1.53
CA ARG A 50 7.01 1.75 1.92
C ARG A 50 5.89 0.77 2.25
N GLY A 51 5.67 -0.22 1.37
CA GLY A 51 4.61 -1.21 1.53
C GLY A 51 3.25 -0.78 0.97
N VAL A 52 3.18 0.38 0.29
CA VAL A 52 1.97 0.85 -0.39
C VAL A 52 2.28 1.10 -1.86
N TYR A 53 1.46 0.50 -2.72
CA TYR A 53 1.60 0.55 -4.16
C TYR A 53 0.31 1.06 -4.79
N SER A 54 0.44 1.68 -5.95
CA SER A 54 -0.66 2.13 -6.79
C SER A 54 -0.62 1.39 -8.12
N LEU A 55 -1.77 1.05 -8.68
CA LEU A 55 -1.85 0.49 -10.04
C LEU A 55 -1.67 1.58 -11.11
N VAL A 56 -1.90 2.84 -10.75
CA VAL A 56 -1.78 3.99 -11.65
C VAL A 56 -0.66 4.92 -11.19
N PRO A 57 -0.05 5.70 -12.10
CA PRO A 57 0.89 6.76 -11.74
C PRO A 57 0.30 7.71 -10.68
N ARG A 58 1.17 8.29 -9.86
CA ARG A 58 0.77 9.25 -8.81
C ARG A 58 0.03 10.47 -9.35
N GLU A 59 0.26 10.82 -10.61
CA GLU A 59 -0.39 11.91 -11.34
C GLU A 59 -1.85 11.59 -11.71
N LEU A 60 -2.16 10.31 -11.95
CA LEU A 60 -3.50 9.82 -12.29
C LEU A 60 -4.29 9.38 -11.04
N LEU A 61 -3.68 9.45 -9.86
CA LEU A 61 -4.34 9.16 -8.59
C LEU A 61 -5.30 10.30 -8.24
N THR A 62 -6.57 9.95 -8.07
CA THR A 62 -7.57 10.86 -7.52
C THR A 62 -7.20 11.29 -6.10
N ARG A 63 -7.74 12.43 -5.65
CA ARG A 63 -7.53 12.94 -4.29
C ARG A 63 -7.81 11.88 -3.21
N ASN A 64 -8.86 11.09 -3.40
CA ASN A 64 -9.23 9.97 -2.51
C ASN A 64 -8.20 8.84 -2.50
N GLY A 65 -7.55 8.57 -3.64
CA GLY A 65 -6.45 7.62 -3.71
C GLY A 65 -5.23 8.09 -2.94
N HIS A 66 -4.88 9.38 -2.98
CA HIS A 66 -3.80 9.93 -2.14
C HIS A 66 -4.11 9.77 -0.65
N TYR A 67 -5.35 10.04 -0.22
CA TYR A 67 -5.77 9.81 1.16
C TYR A 67 -5.72 8.32 1.54
N MET A 68 -6.20 7.43 0.67
CA MET A 68 -6.12 5.98 0.90
C MET A 68 -4.67 5.50 1.01
N ALA A 69 -3.77 6.02 0.18
CA ALA A 69 -2.34 5.71 0.25
C ALA A 69 -1.73 6.16 1.58
N ALA A 70 -2.11 7.34 2.08
CA ALA A 70 -1.69 7.81 3.40
C ALA A 70 -2.25 6.92 4.53
N VAL A 71 -3.53 6.54 4.48
CA VAL A 71 -4.15 5.62 5.45
C VAL A 71 -3.44 4.27 5.47
N LEU A 72 -3.16 3.69 4.31
CA LEU A 72 -2.44 2.42 4.21
C LEU A 72 -0.98 2.54 4.64
N ALA A 73 -0.34 3.71 4.43
CA ALA A 73 1.03 3.97 4.84
C ALA A 73 1.18 4.17 6.34
N CYS A 74 0.20 4.80 6.99
CA CYS A 74 0.11 4.91 8.44
C CYS A 74 -0.15 3.56 9.13
N GLY A 75 -0.45 2.50 8.35
CA GLY A 75 -0.86 1.20 8.86
C GLY A 75 -2.34 1.18 9.26
N PRO A 76 -2.92 0.00 9.52
CA PRO A 76 -4.33 -0.10 9.91
C PRO A 76 -4.58 0.81 11.12
N ALA A 77 -5.57 1.70 11.00
CA ALA A 77 -6.03 2.49 12.13
C ALA A 77 -6.30 1.53 13.30
N PRO A 78 -5.69 1.75 14.48
CA PRO A 78 -5.88 0.84 15.60
C PRO A 78 -7.31 1.00 16.12
N SER A 79 -8.17 0.01 15.88
CA SER A 79 -9.36 -0.22 16.72
C SER A 79 -9.00 -1.06 17.96
N SER A 80 -7.73 -1.16 18.33
CA SER A 80 -7.26 -1.90 19.50
C SER A 80 -6.05 -1.21 20.11
N PRO A 81 -6.01 -1.00 21.45
CA PRO A 81 -4.86 -0.42 22.13
C PRO A 81 -3.77 -1.48 22.21
N THR A 82 -3.04 -1.68 21.12
CA THR A 82 -1.82 -2.51 21.16
C THR A 82 -0.75 -1.81 20.35
N THR A 83 0.07 -1.09 21.10
CA THR A 83 1.49 -0.81 20.83
C THR A 83 1.80 -0.58 19.36
N GLN A 84 1.28 0.52 18.83
CA GLN A 84 1.88 1.15 17.67
C GLN A 84 3.13 1.88 18.18
N ARG A 85 4.32 1.37 17.88
CA ARG A 85 5.52 2.23 17.87
C ARG A 85 5.34 3.11 16.64
N PRO A 86 5.02 4.41 16.77
CA PRO A 86 5.11 5.27 15.62
C PRO A 86 6.60 5.40 15.32
N ASN A 87 6.97 5.33 14.04
CA ASN A 87 8.22 5.92 13.60
C ASN A 87 8.05 7.44 13.61
N CYS A 88 7.86 8.01 14.81
CA CYS A 88 8.06 9.42 15.11
C CYS A 88 9.56 9.60 15.38
N MET A 89 10.40 9.59 14.35
CA MET A 89 11.66 10.33 14.42
C MET A 89 11.39 11.75 13.95
N ALA A 90 10.75 12.56 14.81
CA ALA A 90 10.83 14.02 14.79
C ALA A 90 10.13 14.64 16.02
N CYS A 91 10.45 14.16 17.23
CA CYS A 91 10.34 14.95 18.45
C CYS A 91 11.54 14.57 19.32
N GLY A 92 12.67 15.24 19.09
CA GLY A 92 13.91 15.03 19.83
C GLY A 92 14.69 16.33 19.84
N SER A 93 14.33 17.20 20.76
CA SER A 93 15.08 18.39 21.17
C SER A 93 16.51 18.03 21.56
N THR A 94 17.46 18.92 21.30
CA THR A 94 18.54 19.19 22.26
C THR A 94 18.90 20.68 22.24
N PRO A 95 18.99 21.32 23.41
CA PRO A 95 19.49 22.68 23.56
C PRO A 95 21.03 22.67 23.55
N GLY A 96 21.61 23.78 23.09
CA GLY A 96 23.02 24.11 23.20
C GLY A 96 23.15 25.62 23.19
#